data_AF-A0A8A6FQ26-F1
#
_entry.id   AF-A0A8A6FQ26-F1
#
_cell.length_a   1.000
_cell.length_b   1.000
_cell.length_c   1.000
_cell.angle_alpha   90.00
_cell.angle_beta   90.00
_cell.angle_gamma   90.00
#
_symmetry.space_group_name_H-M   'P 1'
#
loop_
_entity.id
_entity.type
_entity.pdbx_description
1 polymer ?
#
loop_
_entity_poly.entity_id
_entity_poly.type
_entity_poly.pdbx_seq_one_letter_code
_entity_poly.pdbx_strand_id
1 'polypeptide(L)'
;MTNFKRYTLFKGMVIIDKVATGKTNFLNRIVKDHPDSILNLDSDFYFAGKSSYLSAINEAEEKGKFIIMSGSYIGDTEKSELINKGYLVFHSIAQAMFYYSEHLSPESIARKEQQAIKQIMTGERITRKRNRL
;
A
#
# COMPACT_ATOMS: atom_id res chain seq x y z
N MET A 1 -13.49 -6.36 -7.32
CA MET A 1 -12.03 -6.28 -7.05
C MET A 1 -11.59 -4.82 -7.10
N THR A 2 -10.97 -4.31 -6.04
CA THR A 2 -10.43 -2.95 -5.97
C THR A 2 -9.15 -2.86 -6.80
N ASN A 3 -9.04 -1.87 -7.69
CA ASN A 3 -7.80 -1.61 -8.44
C ASN A 3 -7.02 -0.48 -7.76
N PHE A 4 -6.07 -0.85 -6.90
CA PHE A 4 -5.28 0.11 -6.13
C PHE A 4 -4.43 1.05 -7.00
N LYS A 5 -4.09 0.66 -8.24
CA LYS A 5 -3.36 1.53 -9.19
C LYS A 5 -4.12 2.84 -9.51
N ARG A 6 -5.43 2.91 -9.24
CA ARG A 6 -6.23 4.14 -9.35
C ARG A 6 -6.07 5.10 -8.18
N TYR A 7 -5.65 4.60 -7.02
CA TYR A 7 -5.64 5.34 -5.75
C TYR A 7 -4.24 5.55 -5.18
N THR A 8 -3.24 4.84 -5.72
CA THR A 8 -1.84 4.98 -5.37
C THR A 8 -0.94 4.64 -6.56
N LEU A 9 0.25 5.27 -6.59
CA LEU A 9 1.31 4.97 -7.56
C LEU A 9 2.25 3.86 -7.06
N PHE A 10 2.12 3.45 -5.80
CA PHE A 10 3.01 2.48 -5.18
C PHE A 10 2.54 1.05 -5.44
N LYS A 11 3.49 0.13 -5.57
CA LYS A 11 3.22 -1.31 -5.73
C LYS A 11 2.76 -1.97 -4.44
N GLY A 12 3.14 -1.40 -3.30
CA GLY A 12 2.94 -2.00 -2.01
C GLY A 12 3.38 -1.11 -0.87
N MET A 13 3.20 -1.62 0.35
CA MET A 13 3.72 -1.01 1.57
C MET A 13 4.50 -2.01 2.42
N VAL A 14 5.55 -1.52 3.06
CA VAL A 14 6.42 -2.25 3.97
C VAL A 14 6.39 -1.51 5.30
N ILE A 15 6.08 -2.20 6.39
CA ILE A 15 6.04 -1.62 7.73
C ILE A 15 7.21 -2.16 8.54
N ILE A 16 8.18 -1.29 8.83
CA ILE A 16 9.31 -1.58 9.71
C ILE A 16 9.02 -0.94 11.06
N ASP A 17 8.76 -1.76 12.07
CA ASP A 17 8.49 -1.29 13.43
C ASP A 17 8.87 -2.35 14.45
N LYS A 18 8.97 -2.01 15.73
CA LYS A 18 9.30 -2.95 16.81
C LYS A 18 8.37 -4.17 16.83
N VAL A 19 8.84 -5.25 17.45
CA VAL A 19 8.01 -6.44 17.69
C VAL A 19 6.82 -6.07 18.57
N ALA A 20 5.69 -6.77 18.40
CA ALA A 20 4.46 -6.59 19.18
C ALA A 20 3.78 -5.20 19.06
N THR A 21 4.03 -4.43 18.00
CA THR A 21 3.32 -3.16 17.73
C THR A 21 1.98 -3.33 17.02
N GLY A 22 1.56 -4.56 16.74
CA GLY A 22 0.27 -4.86 16.09
C GLY A 22 0.30 -4.87 14.55
N LYS A 23 1.48 -4.83 13.92
CA LYS A 23 1.64 -4.81 12.44
C LYS A 23 0.84 -5.92 11.76
N THR A 24 0.99 -7.16 12.22
CA THR A 24 0.28 -8.33 11.68
C THR A 24 -1.23 -8.19 11.77
N ASN A 25 -1.75 -7.69 12.89
CA ASN A 25 -3.19 -7.46 13.05
C ASN A 25 -3.69 -6.40 12.06
N PHE A 26 -2.91 -5.34 11.87
CA PHE A 26 -3.22 -4.30 10.90
C PHE A 26 -3.18 -4.84 9.46
N LEU A 27 -2.12 -5.56 9.05
CA LEU A 27 -2.04 -6.13 7.71
C LEU A 27 -3.18 -7.13 7.44
N ASN A 28 -3.50 -8.00 8.39
CA ASN A 28 -4.63 -8.91 8.28
C ASN A 28 -5.99 -8.20 8.15
N ARG A 29 -6.16 -7.05 8.81
CA ARG A 29 -7.33 -6.21 8.63
C ARG A 29 -7.41 -5.67 7.19
N ILE A 30 -6.32 -5.11 6.67
CA ILE A 30 -6.27 -4.60 5.29
C ILE A 30 -6.62 -5.71 4.28
N VAL A 31 -6.14 -6.95 4.48
CA VAL A 31 -6.52 -8.10 3.64
C VAL A 31 -8.02 -8.36 3.71
N LYS A 32 -8.64 -8.31 4.89
CA LYS A 32 -10.09 -8.50 5.03
C LYS A 32 -10.89 -7.40 4.32
N ASP A 33 -10.39 -6.17 4.35
CA ASP A 33 -11.02 -5.04 3.67
C ASP A 33 -10.91 -5.16 2.14
N HIS A 34 -9.88 -5.87 1.63
CA HIS A 34 -9.62 -6.03 0.18
C HIS A 34 -9.04 -7.42 -0.21
N PRO A 35 -9.80 -8.52 -0.01
CA PRO A 35 -9.26 -9.89 -0.07
C PRO A 35 -8.70 -10.28 -1.44
N ASP A 36 -9.30 -9.79 -2.52
CA ASP A 36 -8.87 -10.13 -3.89
C ASP A 36 -7.75 -9.22 -4.42
N SER A 37 -7.54 -8.07 -3.77
CA SER A 37 -6.68 -6.99 -4.29
C SER A 37 -5.33 -6.93 -3.60
N ILE A 38 -5.08 -7.79 -2.62
CA ILE A 38 -3.89 -7.73 -1.77
C ILE A 38 -3.15 -9.06 -1.77
N LEU A 39 -1.82 -8.97 -1.76
CA LEU A 39 -0.93 -10.07 -1.39
C LEU A 39 -0.28 -9.72 -0.06
N ASN A 40 -0.51 -10.55 0.97
CA ASN A 40 0.12 -10.39 2.28
C ASN A 40 1.34 -11.30 2.41
N LEU A 41 2.51 -10.70 2.64
CA LEU A 41 3.80 -11.38 2.82
C LEU A 41 4.34 -11.25 4.26
N ASP A 42 3.48 -10.88 5.22
CA ASP A 42 3.86 -10.61 6.62
C ASP A 42 4.50 -11.81 7.36
N SER A 43 4.23 -13.05 6.93
CA SER A 43 4.77 -14.24 7.57
C SER A 43 6.27 -14.46 7.36
N ASP A 44 6.91 -13.80 6.39
CA ASP A 44 8.17 -14.28 5.82
C ASP A 44 9.25 -13.20 5.61
N PHE A 45 9.27 -12.13 6.40
CA PHE A 45 10.24 -11.05 6.20
C PHE A 45 11.65 -11.40 6.69
N TYR A 46 12.33 -12.26 5.95
CA TYR A 46 13.79 -12.33 5.87
C TYR A 46 14.21 -11.94 4.45
N PHE A 47 14.78 -10.74 4.32
CA PHE A 47 15.46 -10.32 3.11
C PHE A 47 16.73 -11.17 2.94
N ALA A 48 16.65 -12.23 2.13
CA ALA A 48 17.77 -12.84 1.41
C ALA A 48 17.27 -14.02 0.57
N GLY A 49 17.20 -13.85 -0.75
CA GLY A 49 17.49 -14.94 -1.69
C GLY A 49 16.54 -16.14 -1.77
N LYS A 50 15.39 -16.17 -1.10
CA LYS A 50 14.41 -17.24 -1.34
C LYS A 50 13.67 -16.99 -2.66
N SER A 51 14.13 -17.67 -3.71
CA SER A 51 13.50 -17.76 -5.03
C SER A 51 11.99 -18.07 -5.00
N SER A 52 11.50 -18.63 -3.88
CA SER A 52 10.11 -19.02 -3.68
C SER A 52 9.08 -17.88 -3.70
N TYR A 53 9.48 -16.62 -3.47
CA TYR A 53 8.53 -15.48 -3.41
C TYR A 53 8.51 -14.62 -4.67
N LEU A 54 9.54 -14.73 -5.52
CA LEU A 54 9.60 -13.97 -6.77
C LEU A 54 8.43 -14.31 -7.69
N SER A 55 8.04 -15.59 -7.76
CA SER A 55 6.86 -16.01 -8.51
C SER A 55 5.57 -15.38 -7.97
N ALA A 56 5.37 -15.41 -6.64
CA ALA A 56 4.18 -14.84 -6.01
C ALA A 56 4.11 -13.31 -6.18
N ILE A 57 5.25 -12.61 -6.08
CA ILE A 57 5.34 -11.17 -6.35
C ILE A 57 5.03 -10.88 -7.81
N ASN A 58 5.65 -11.61 -8.75
CA ASN A 58 5.42 -11.42 -10.18
C ASN A 58 3.94 -11.66 -10.54
N GLU A 59 3.35 -12.74 -10.04
CA GLU A 59 1.93 -13.05 -10.24
C GLU A 59 1.03 -11.96 -9.63
N ALA A 60 1.36 -11.47 -8.43
CA ALA A 60 0.63 -10.36 -7.81
C ALA A 60 0.74 -9.07 -8.64
N GLU A 61 1.92 -8.74 -9.16
CA GLU A 61 2.13 -7.56 -10.00
C GLU A 61 1.37 -7.66 -11.33
N GLU A 62 1.39 -8.83 -11.98
CA GLU A 62 0.60 -9.14 -13.19
C GLU A 62 -0.90 -8.98 -12.94
N LYS A 63 -1.38 -9.51 -11.80
CA LYS A 63 -2.78 -9.36 -11.36
C LYS A 63 -3.10 -7.98 -10.81
N GLY A 64 -2.12 -7.08 -10.71
CA GLY A 64 -2.26 -5.73 -10.18
C GLY A 64 -2.63 -5.68 -8.69
N LYS A 65 -2.28 -6.71 -7.92
CA LYS A 65 -2.46 -6.73 -6.47
C LYS A 65 -1.48 -5.79 -5.78
N PHE A 66 -1.94 -5.19 -4.69
CA PHE A 66 -1.12 -4.37 -3.81
C PHE A 66 -0.43 -5.27 -2.79
N ILE A 67 0.89 -5.16 -2.66
CA ILE A 67 1.69 -6.06 -1.84
C ILE A 67 1.92 -5.44 -0.47
N ILE A 68 1.65 -6.18 0.60
CA ILE A 68 1.87 -5.72 1.98
C ILE A 68 2.82 -6.66 2.72
N MET A 69 3.71 -6.08 3.51
CA MET A 69 4.73 -6.83 4.25
C MET A 69 5.16 -6.04 5.50
N SER A 70 5.70 -6.74 6.51
CA SER A 70 6.21 -6.08 7.69
C SER A 70 7.46 -6.76 8.24
N GLY A 71 8.30 -5.98 8.93
CA GLY A 71 9.53 -6.45 9.55
C GLY A 71 9.86 -5.64 10.80
N SER A 72 10.86 -6.09 11.55
CA SER A 72 11.39 -5.35 12.72
C SER A 72 12.63 -4.53 12.42
N TYR A 73 13.31 -4.84 11.32
CA TYR A 73 14.54 -4.19 10.89
C TYR A 73 14.64 -4.27 9.37
N ILE A 74 15.32 -3.28 8.78
CA ILE A 74 15.74 -3.28 7.38
C ILE A 74 17.05 -2.52 7.26
N GLY A 75 17.99 -3.00 6.44
CA GLY A 75 19.20 -2.27 6.11
C GLY A 75 18.93 -1.13 5.13
N ASP A 76 19.80 -0.11 5.11
CA ASP A 76 19.65 1.05 4.21
C ASP A 76 19.67 0.67 2.72
N THR A 77 20.49 -0.32 2.36
CA THR A 77 20.55 -0.86 0.99
C THR A 77 19.23 -1.51 0.59
N GLU A 78 18.71 -2.42 1.40
CA GLU A 78 17.43 -3.13 1.16
C GLU A 78 16.26 -2.15 1.11
N LYS A 79 16.26 -1.16 2.00
CA LYS A 79 15.29 -0.07 2.01
C LYS A 79 15.34 0.72 0.70
N SER A 80 16.53 1.10 0.25
CA SER A 80 16.72 1.84 -0.99
C SER A 80 16.25 1.02 -2.20
N GLU A 81 16.52 -0.28 -2.23
CA GLU A 81 16.02 -1.18 -3.27
C GLU A 81 14.49 -1.25 -3.31
N LEU A 82 13.83 -1.37 -2.16
CA LEU A 82 12.36 -1.38 -2.07
C LEU A 82 11.76 -0.08 -2.59
N ILE A 83 12.33 1.07 -2.18
CA ILE A 83 11.89 2.39 -2.64
C ILE A 83 12.05 2.50 -4.16
N ASN A 84 13.21 2.10 -4.69
CA ASN A 84 13.46 2.11 -6.14
C ASN A 84 12.53 1.16 -6.92
N LYS A 85 12.08 0.07 -6.30
CA LYS A 85 11.08 -0.85 -6.86
C LYS A 85 9.64 -0.32 -6.74
N GLY A 86 9.41 0.83 -6.11
CA GLY A 86 8.12 1.50 -6.01
C GLY A 86 7.30 1.13 -4.78
N TYR A 87 7.94 0.71 -3.68
CA TYR A 87 7.28 0.42 -2.41
C TYR A 87 7.32 1.61 -1.45
N LEU A 88 6.24 1.78 -0.68
CA LEU A 88 6.26 2.65 0.50
C LEU A 88 6.92 1.93 1.66
N VAL A 89 7.90 2.55 2.30
CA VAL A 89 8.55 2.02 3.51
C VAL A 89 8.22 2.92 4.70
N PHE A 90 7.41 2.41 5.62
CA PHE A 90 7.02 3.09 6.85
C PHE A 90 7.90 2.63 8.02
N HIS A 91 8.25 3.56 8.91
CA HIS A 91 9.08 3.28 10.09
C HIS A 91 8.24 3.17 11.38
N SER A 92 6.91 3.17 11.25
CA SER A 92 5.97 2.91 12.34
C SER A 92 4.65 2.42 11.78
N ILE A 93 3.94 1.61 12.57
CA ILE A 93 2.57 1.19 12.23
C ILE A 93 1.62 2.38 12.12
N ALA A 94 1.80 3.43 12.93
CA ALA A 94 0.95 4.61 12.94
C ALA A 94 0.97 5.34 11.58
N GLN A 95 2.14 5.48 10.96
CA GLN A 95 2.26 6.06 9.62
C GLN A 95 1.55 5.23 8.56
N ALA A 96 1.71 3.90 8.62
CA ALA A 96 1.06 2.99 7.69
C ALA A 96 -0.48 3.01 7.84
N MET A 97 -0.97 3.05 9.08
CA MET A 97 -2.41 3.17 9.39
C MET A 97 -2.98 4.47 8.85
N PHE A 98 -2.31 5.60 9.09
CA PHE A 98 -2.73 6.90 8.58
C PHE A 98 -2.77 6.93 7.05
N TYR A 99 -1.72 6.43 6.39
CA TYR A 99 -1.70 6.35 4.93
C TYR A 99 -2.84 5.48 4.40
N TYR A 100 -3.07 4.32 5.01
CA TYR A 100 -4.16 3.43 4.63
C TYR A 100 -5.54 4.11 4.80
N SER A 101 -5.82 4.72 5.96
CA SER A 101 -7.11 5.37 6.21
C SER A 101 -7.40 6.48 5.22
N GLU A 102 -6.39 7.29 4.88
CA GLU A 102 -6.54 8.45 4.01
C GLU A 102 -6.61 8.12 2.52
N HIS A 103 -6.09 6.95 2.11
CA HIS A 103 -5.90 6.67 0.70
C HIS A 103 -6.47 5.37 0.19
N LEU A 104 -6.43 4.32 0.99
CA LEU A 104 -6.65 2.95 0.56
C LEU A 104 -7.83 2.28 1.25
N SER A 105 -8.32 2.81 2.37
CA SER A 105 -9.52 2.29 3.05
C SER A 105 -10.74 2.29 2.11
N PRO A 106 -11.68 1.34 2.27
CA PRO A 106 -12.92 1.32 1.49
C PRO A 106 -13.65 2.66 1.52
N GLU A 107 -13.70 3.31 2.68
CA GLU A 107 -14.35 4.61 2.87
C GLU A 107 -13.64 5.74 2.11
N SER A 108 -12.30 5.78 2.17
CA SER A 108 -11.51 6.74 1.39
C SER A 108 -11.72 6.54 -0.11
N ILE A 109 -11.69 5.29 -0.58
CA ILE A 109 -11.88 4.96 -1.99
C ILE A 109 -13.27 5.38 -2.45
N ALA A 110 -14.32 5.01 -1.71
CA ALA A 110 -15.70 5.40 -2.02
C ALA A 110 -15.85 6.93 -2.07
N ARG A 111 -15.22 7.67 -1.15
CA ARG A 111 -15.23 9.14 -1.16
C ARG A 111 -14.57 9.71 -2.42
N LYS A 112 -13.42 9.17 -2.82
CA LYS A 112 -12.71 9.59 -4.05
C LYS A 112 -13.55 9.28 -5.30
N GLU A 113 -14.19 8.13 -5.35
CA GLU A 113 -15.08 7.72 -6.45
C GLU A 113 -16.30 8.64 -6.55
N GLN A 114 -16.98 8.92 -5.44
CA GLN A 114 -18.11 9.85 -5.39
C GLN A 114 -17.71 11.27 -5.85
N GLN A 115 -16.54 11.75 -5.43
CA GLN A 115 -16.01 13.04 -5.88
C GLN A 115 -15.74 13.05 -7.39
N ALA A 116 -15.17 11.98 -7.94
CA ALA A 116 -14.92 11.85 -9.38
C ALA A 116 -16.23 11.83 -10.19
N ILE A 117 -17.24 11.07 -9.72
CA ILE A 117 -18.57 11.05 -10.35
C ILE A 117 -19.20 12.45 -10.32
N LYS A 118 -19.15 13.13 -9.17
CA LYS A 118 -19.69 14.50 -9.04
C LYS A 118 -19.02 15.45 -10.03
N GLN A 119 -17.70 15.40 -10.19
CA GLN A 119 -16.96 16.23 -11.16
C GLN A 119 -17.39 15.98 -12.61
N ILE A 120 -17.63 14.71 -12.98
CA ILE A 120 -18.12 14.36 -14.31
C ILE A 120 -19.54 14.91 -14.52
N MET A 121 -20.40 14.79 -13.51
CA MET A 121 -21.80 15.21 -13.61
C MET A 121 -21.98 16.73 -13.60
N THR A 122 -21.14 17.48 -12.86
CA THR A 122 -21.27 18.95 -12.77
C THR A 122 -20.43 19.71 -13.80
N GLY A 123 -19.48 19.06 -14.48
CA GLY A 123 -18.54 19.71 -15.40
C GLY A 123 -17.56 20.67 -14.72
N GLU A 124 -17.63 20.82 -13.40
CA GLU A 124 -16.73 21.69 -12.63
C GLU A 124 -15.38 21.01 -12.42
N ARG A 125 -14.36 21.48 -13.14
CA ARG A 125 -12.96 21.22 -12.78
C ARG A 125 -12.71 21.83 -11.41
N ILE A 126 -12.41 20.99 -10.41
CA ILE A 126 -11.80 21.49 -9.17
C ILE A 126 -10.43 22.08 -9.54
N THR A 127 -10.35 23.40 -9.59
CA THR A 127 -9.10 24.14 -9.60
C THR A 127 -8.34 23.75 -8.34
N ARG A 128 -7.43 22.79 -8.45
CA ARG A 128 -6.38 22.63 -7.44
C ARG A 128 -5.66 23.98 -7.39
N LYS A 129 -5.88 24.75 -6.32
CA LYS A 129 -5.04 25.91 -6.01
C LYS A 129 -3.62 25.39 -5.94
N ARG A 130 -2.84 25.58 -7.01
CA ARG A 130 -1.39 25.50 -6.96
C ARG A 130 -0.98 26.59 -5.98
N ASN A 131 -0.62 26.20 -4.76
CA ASN A 131 0.23 27.06 -3.96
C ASN A 131 1.54 27.20 -4.75
N ARG A 132 1.72 28.38 -5.36
CA ARG A 132 3.00 28.81 -5.88
C ARG A 132 3.90 28.99 -4.67
N LEU A 133 4.91 28.14 -4.54
CA LEU A 133 6.14 28.46 -3.82
C LEU A 133 6.95 29.44 -4.67
#